data_AF-D5RSB6-F1
#
_entry.id   AF-D5RSB6-F1
#
_cell.length_a   1.000
_cell.length_b   1.000
_cell.length_c   1.000
_cell.angle_alpha   90.00
_cell.angle_beta   90.00
_cell.angle_gamma   90.00
#
_symmetry.space_group_name_H-M   'P 1'
#
loop_
_entity.id
_entity.type
_entity.pdbx_description
1 polymer ?
#
loop_
_entity_poly.entity_id
_entity_poly.type
_entity_poly.pdbx_seq_one_letter_code
_entity_poly.pdbx_strand_id
1 'polypeptide(L)'
;MAPMLLRLPCLLALSLAALPGAFPALGAELRLLTPSLAYCDELGSRYARLPRSRQEVARGLALEGLQLCREGYVRTGVAKLRRALRAAQAPREKLAEEPG
;
A
#
# COMPACT_ATOMS: atom_id res chain seq x y z
N MET A 1 -17.99 28.64 54.04
CA MET A 1 -18.63 28.45 52.73
C MET A 1 -17.55 28.31 51.66
N ALA A 2 -17.15 27.08 51.30
CA ALA A 2 -16.41 26.78 50.06
C ALA A 2 -16.38 25.26 49.75
N PRO A 3 -17.52 24.55 49.59
CA PRO A 3 -17.52 23.15 49.15
C PRO A 3 -17.39 22.98 47.62
N MET A 4 -17.06 24.05 46.86
CA MET A 4 -17.18 24.06 45.40
C MET A 4 -15.95 23.59 44.60
N LEU A 5 -14.81 23.29 45.26
CA LEU A 5 -13.59 22.89 44.55
C LEU A 5 -13.46 21.38 44.30
N LEU A 6 -14.25 20.54 44.99
CA LEU A 6 -14.17 19.08 44.87
C LEU A 6 -15.05 18.48 43.76
N ARG A 7 -15.90 19.29 43.11
CA ARG A 7 -16.78 18.83 42.02
C ARG A 7 -16.14 18.90 40.64
N LEU A 8 -15.13 19.73 40.47
CA LEU A 8 -14.42 19.92 39.20
C LEU A 8 -13.75 18.64 38.66
N PRO A 9 -13.01 17.83 39.46
CA PRO A 9 -12.34 16.64 38.93
C PRO A 9 -13.31 15.52 38.55
N CYS A 10 -14.47 15.41 39.23
CA CYS A 10 -15.50 14.43 38.87
C CYS A 10 -16.15 14.73 37.51
N LEU A 11 -16.40 16.00 37.19
CA LEU A 11 -16.96 16.39 35.90
C LEU A 11 -15.95 16.19 34.76
N LEU A 12 -14.66 16.38 35.03
CA LEU A 12 -13.59 16.14 34.06
C LEU A 12 -13.38 14.63 33.79
N ALA A 13 -13.51 13.80 34.82
CA ALA A 13 -13.46 12.33 34.66
C ALA A 13 -14.66 11.78 33.88
N LEU A 14 -15.86 12.35 34.07
CA LEU A 14 -17.07 11.91 33.34
C LEU A 14 -17.03 12.27 31.85
N SER A 15 -16.38 13.38 31.48
CA SER A 15 -16.26 13.81 30.09
C SER A 15 -15.26 12.96 29.30
N LEU A 16 -14.21 12.43 29.93
CA LEU A 16 -13.24 11.52 29.27
C LEU A 16 -13.83 10.13 28.98
N ALA A 17 -14.76 9.64 29.79
CA ALA A 17 -15.42 8.35 29.58
C ALA A 17 -16.46 8.37 28.43
N ALA A 18 -16.82 9.56 27.95
CA ALA A 18 -17.80 9.78 26.89
C ALA A 18 -17.18 10.01 25.52
N LEU A 19 -15.89 9.71 25.31
CA LEU A 19 -15.37 9.51 23.96
C LEU A 19 -15.71 8.07 23.54
N PRO A 20 -16.81 7.82 22.79
CA PRO A 20 -16.91 6.58 22.05
C PRO A 20 -15.66 6.53 21.17
N GLY A 21 -14.85 5.49 21.34
CA GLY A 21 -13.65 5.27 20.56
C GLY A 21 -13.98 5.42 19.08
N ALA A 22 -13.61 6.57 18.52
CA ALA A 22 -13.52 6.79 17.09
C ALA A 22 -12.28 6.01 16.60
N PHE A 23 -12.34 4.69 16.71
CA PHE A 23 -11.70 3.87 15.70
C PHE A 23 -12.61 4.00 14.49
N PRO A 24 -12.21 4.72 13.43
CA PRO A 24 -12.75 4.38 12.14
C PRO A 24 -12.22 2.97 11.88
N ALA A 25 -12.99 1.97 12.29
CA ALA A 25 -13.17 0.79 11.48
C ALA A 25 -13.83 1.30 10.19
N LEU A 26 -13.03 1.99 9.37
CA LEU A 26 -13.14 1.93 7.93
C LEU A 26 -13.06 0.44 7.65
N GLY A 27 -14.22 -0.19 7.67
CA GLY A 27 -14.53 -1.32 6.85
C GLY A 27 -14.22 -0.88 5.43
N ALA A 28 -12.93 -0.85 5.10
CA ALA A 28 -12.48 -1.22 3.80
C ALA A 28 -13.05 -2.62 3.66
N GLU A 29 -14.25 -2.69 3.10
CA GLU A 29 -14.76 -3.84 2.40
C GLU A 29 -13.55 -4.37 1.65
N LEU A 30 -12.93 -5.43 2.19
CA LEU A 30 -11.79 -6.05 1.57
C LEU A 30 -12.40 -6.80 0.39
N ARG A 31 -12.75 -6.06 -0.66
CA ARG A 31 -13.16 -6.60 -1.94
C ARG A 31 -11.97 -7.40 -2.40
N LEU A 32 -12.01 -8.69 -2.08
CA LEU A 32 -11.16 -9.72 -2.63
C LEU A 32 -11.50 -9.79 -4.12
N LEU A 33 -11.07 -8.78 -4.87
CA LEU A 33 -10.99 -8.83 -6.31
C LEU A 33 -10.00 -9.95 -6.60
N THR A 34 -10.55 -11.10 -6.95
CA THR A 34 -9.77 -12.26 -7.39
C THR A 34 -8.90 -11.75 -8.53
N PRO A 35 -7.56 -11.80 -8.39
CA PRO A 35 -6.71 -11.32 -9.46
C PRO A 35 -6.98 -12.18 -10.71
N SER A 36 -7.27 -11.52 -11.82
CA SER A 36 -7.62 -12.12 -13.09
C SER A 36 -6.48 -11.93 -14.11
N LEU A 37 -6.49 -12.73 -15.18
CA LEU A 37 -5.55 -12.56 -16.28
C LEU A 37 -5.68 -11.16 -16.92
N ALA A 38 -6.90 -10.65 -17.06
CA ALA A 38 -7.15 -9.29 -17.53
C ALA A 38 -6.44 -8.23 -16.65
N TYR A 39 -6.35 -8.47 -15.34
CA TYR A 39 -5.61 -7.58 -14.45
C TYR A 39 -4.09 -7.68 -14.64
N CYS A 40 -3.56 -8.87 -14.95
CA CYS A 40 -2.15 -9.00 -15.36
C CYS A 40 -1.85 -8.19 -16.63
N ASP A 41 -2.72 -8.26 -17.65
CA ASP A 41 -2.56 -7.54 -18.91
C ASP A 41 -2.60 -6.03 -18.72
N GLU A 42 -3.51 -5.56 -17.85
CA GLU A 42 -3.59 -4.16 -17.46
C GLU A 42 -2.30 -3.68 -16.79
N LEU A 43 -1.77 -4.46 -15.84
CA LEU A 43 -0.52 -4.15 -15.15
C LEU A 43 0.68 -4.15 -16.10
N GLY A 44 0.76 -5.12 -17.01
CA GLY A 44 1.80 -5.20 -18.05
C GLY A 44 1.75 -3.97 -18.99
N SER A 45 0.55 -3.58 -19.40
CA SER A 45 0.34 -2.40 -20.25
C SER A 45 0.72 -1.10 -19.53
N ARG A 46 0.37 -0.97 -18.24
CA ARG A 46 0.80 0.17 -17.41
C ARG A 46 2.32 0.22 -17.28
N TYR A 47 2.96 -0.93 -17.08
CA TYR A 47 4.41 -1.02 -16.94
C TYR A 47 5.13 -0.61 -18.22
N ALA A 48 4.67 -1.08 -19.39
CA ALA A 48 5.26 -0.75 -20.68
C ALA A 48 5.28 0.76 -20.99
N ARG A 49 4.33 1.52 -20.42
CA ARG A 49 4.26 2.98 -20.56
C ARG A 49 5.22 3.75 -19.65
N LEU A 50 5.89 3.09 -18.70
CA LEU A 50 6.82 3.77 -17.79
C LEU A 50 8.19 3.98 -18.47
N PRO A 51 8.80 5.18 -18.37
CA PRO A 51 10.08 5.48 -19.00
C PRO A 51 11.24 4.63 -18.45
N ARG A 52 11.15 4.20 -17.18
CA ARG A 52 12.13 3.33 -16.52
C ARG A 52 11.82 1.84 -16.63
N SER A 53 10.88 1.44 -17.50
CA SER A 53 10.62 0.03 -17.82
C SER A 53 11.83 -0.70 -18.41
N ARG A 54 12.84 0.04 -18.89
CA ARG A 54 14.09 -0.54 -19.40
C ARG A 54 15.11 -0.88 -18.31
N GLN A 55 14.91 -0.42 -17.07
CA GLN A 55 15.80 -0.77 -15.97
C GLN A 55 15.74 -2.26 -15.71
N GLU A 56 16.91 -2.89 -15.62
CA GLU A 56 17.07 -4.34 -15.58
C GLU A 56 16.25 -4.98 -14.46
N VAL A 57 16.33 -4.44 -13.23
CA VAL A 57 15.58 -4.95 -12.06
C VAL A 57 14.07 -4.89 -12.30
N ALA A 58 13.57 -3.76 -12.78
CA ALA A 58 12.15 -3.59 -13.07
C ALA A 58 11.70 -4.55 -14.20
N ARG A 59 12.55 -4.71 -15.23
CA ARG A 59 12.28 -5.54 -16.39
C ARG A 59 12.22 -7.03 -16.04
N GLY A 60 13.18 -7.52 -15.24
CA GLY A 60 13.19 -8.90 -14.77
C GLY A 60 11.92 -9.24 -14.00
N LEU A 61 11.53 -8.37 -13.06
CA LEU A 61 10.28 -8.52 -12.30
C LEU A 61 9.03 -8.53 -13.19
N ALA A 62 9.00 -7.68 -14.23
CA ALA A 62 7.87 -7.62 -15.15
C ALA A 62 7.76 -8.90 -15.99
N LEU A 63 8.87 -9.36 -16.58
CA LEU A 63 8.90 -10.56 -17.42
C LEU A 63 8.49 -11.81 -16.64
N GLU A 64 9.03 -11.98 -15.44
CA GLU A 64 8.70 -13.11 -14.59
C GLU A 64 7.24 -13.04 -14.11
N GLY A 65 6.77 -11.84 -13.77
CA GLY A 65 5.37 -11.62 -13.40
C GLY A 65 4.39 -11.99 -14.53
N LEU A 66 4.69 -11.61 -15.78
CA LEU A 66 3.89 -12.00 -16.94
C LEU A 66 3.93 -13.50 -17.20
N GLN A 67 5.09 -14.14 -17.05
CA GLN A 67 5.22 -15.59 -17.21
C GLN A 67 4.37 -16.35 -16.19
N LEU A 68 4.44 -15.95 -14.91
CA LEU A 68 3.61 -16.52 -13.85
C LEU A 68 2.11 -16.38 -14.13
N CYS A 69 1.67 -15.24 -14.68
CA CYS A 69 0.27 -15.08 -15.09
C CYS A 69 -0.10 -16.07 -16.21
N ARG A 70 0.76 -16.25 -17.24
CA ARG A 70 0.53 -17.21 -18.33
C ARG A 70 0.45 -18.66 -17.86
N GLU A 71 1.20 -19.00 -16.81
CA GLU A 71 1.19 -20.34 -16.19
C GLU A 71 0.02 -20.57 -15.22
N GLY A 72 -0.83 -19.56 -15.00
CA GLY A 72 -1.99 -19.66 -14.09
C GLY A 72 -1.69 -19.26 -12.64
N TYR A 73 -0.45 -18.88 -12.32
CA TYR A 73 -0.06 -18.35 -10.99
C TYR A 73 -0.43 -16.87 -10.85
N VAL A 74 -1.68 -16.52 -11.13
CA VAL A 74 -2.15 -15.13 -11.30
C VAL A 74 -1.90 -14.26 -10.07
N ARG A 75 -2.11 -14.79 -8.85
CA ARG A 75 -1.83 -14.06 -7.59
C ARG A 75 -0.36 -13.64 -7.49
N THR A 76 0.55 -14.58 -7.73
CA THR A 76 1.99 -14.34 -7.65
C THR A 76 2.46 -13.44 -8.78
N GLY A 77 1.95 -13.66 -9.99
CA GLY A 77 2.23 -12.81 -11.16
C GLY A 77 1.84 -11.34 -10.91
N VAL A 78 0.62 -11.09 -10.43
CA VAL A 78 0.14 -9.76 -10.05
C VAL A 78 1.02 -9.11 -8.97
N ALA A 79 1.41 -9.86 -7.95
CA ALA A 79 2.29 -9.34 -6.90
C ALA A 79 3.65 -8.90 -7.47
N LYS A 80 4.20 -9.65 -8.43
CA LYS A 80 5.48 -9.38 -9.06
C LYS A 80 5.41 -8.20 -10.04
N LEU A 81 4.35 -8.13 -10.85
CA LEU A 81 4.07 -6.97 -11.71
C LEU A 81 3.91 -5.67 -10.91
N ARG A 82 3.24 -5.71 -9.76
CA ARG A 82 3.14 -4.55 -8.86
C ARG A 82 4.52 -4.13 -8.31
N ARG A 83 5.44 -5.06 -8.05
CA ARG A 83 6.83 -4.74 -7.67
C ARG A 83 7.58 -4.10 -8.84
N ALA A 84 7.42 -4.61 -10.06
CA ALA A 84 8.02 -4.04 -11.27
C ALA A 84 7.57 -2.59 -11.49
N LEU A 85 6.27 -2.31 -11.34
CA LEU A 85 5.72 -0.95 -11.42
C LEU A 85 6.36 -0.02 -10.39
N ARG A 86 6.45 -0.45 -9.12
CA ARG A 86 7.12 0.36 -8.08
C ARG A 86 8.59 0.61 -8.39
N ALA A 87 9.32 -0.41 -8.85
CA ALA A 87 10.73 -0.26 -9.24
C ALA A 87 10.92 0.73 -10.40
N ALA A 88 10.02 0.71 -11.39
CA ALA A 88 10.03 1.65 -12.50
C ALA A 88 9.56 3.07 -12.12
N GLN A 89 8.80 3.23 -11.02
CA GLN A 89 8.33 4.52 -10.52
C GLN A 89 9.28 5.14 -9.49
N ALA A 90 10.05 4.33 -8.76
CA ALA A 90 10.91 4.78 -7.68
C ALA A 90 11.90 5.86 -8.16
N PRO A 91 11.94 7.04 -7.52
CA PRO A 91 13.01 8.02 -7.68
C PRO A 91 14.36 7.37 -7.33
N ARG A 92 15.42 7.80 -8.01
CA ARG A 92 16.75 7.17 -7.96
C ARG A 92 17.53 7.55 -6.69
N GLU A 93 16.88 7.72 -5.55
CA GLU A 93 17.43 8.49 -4.43
C GLU A 93 18.40 7.73 -3.51
N LYS A 94 18.86 6.52 -3.85
CA LYS A 94 19.91 5.83 -3.09
C LYS A 94 20.86 5.01 -3.95
N LEU A 95 21.50 5.64 -4.94
CA LEU A 95 22.68 5.08 -5.61
C LEU A 95 23.81 6.11 -5.79
N ALA A 96 23.77 7.21 -5.03
CA ALA A 96 24.72 8.31 -5.15
C ALA A 96 25.16 8.88 -3.79
N GLU A 97 25.19 8.06 -2.73
CA GLU A 97 25.85 8.44 -1.48
C GLU A 97 26.88 7.36 -1.13
N GLU A 98 28.09 7.56 -1.66
CA GLU A 98 29.41 7.35 -1.04
C GLU A 98 30.47 7.83 -2.05
N PRO A 99 30.90 9.11 -1.99
CA PRO A 99 32.23 9.53 -2.37
C PRO A 99 33.05 9.75 -1.09
N GLY A 100 34.17 9.03 -0.94
CA GLY A 100 35.10 9.22 0.16
C GLY A 100 36.19 8.16 0.22
#